data_AF-A0A0M4G1I6-F1
#
_entry.id   AF-A0A0M4G1I6-F1
#
_cell.length_a   1.000
_cell.length_b   1.000
_cell.length_c   1.000
_cell.angle_alpha   90.00
_cell.angle_beta   90.00
_cell.angle_gamma   90.00
#
_symmetry.space_group_name_H-M   'P 1'
#
loop_
_entity.id
_entity.type
_entity.pdbx_description
1 polymer ?
#
loop_
_entity_poly.entity_id
_entity_poly.type
_entity_poly.pdbx_seq_one_letter_code
_entity_poly.pdbx_strand_id
1 'polypeptide(L)'
;MKKILLVFSFVLFLLPPSILVHSNRAIDEPAQNYYQPEEKSKEELMMDLFLSLLSPNIDKAITNYYSDSLLISPMVYPYQIKILNMERTNGYRGYIFSVTIEVTPVVGPHIPVGKDQLTFTITPSRISLTDFKHIETYDLPPHWQYIIKKK
;
A
#
# COMPACT_ATOMS: atom_id res chain seq x y z
N MET A 1 -26.97 39.70 63.65
CA MET A 1 -28.37 39.51 63.22
C MET A 1 -28.49 40.19 61.85
N LYS A 2 -28.82 39.62 60.70
CA LYS A 2 -29.50 38.38 60.26
C LYS A 2 -28.71 37.78 59.08
N LYS A 3 -28.88 36.47 58.89
CA LYS A 3 -28.23 35.60 57.90
C LYS A 3 -28.76 35.91 56.48
N ILE A 4 -27.89 36.00 55.48
CA ILE A 4 -28.28 35.96 54.06
C ILE A 4 -28.35 34.50 53.64
N LEU A 5 -29.54 34.11 53.19
CA LEU A 5 -29.90 32.78 52.72
C LEU A 5 -29.42 32.66 51.27
N LEU A 6 -28.43 31.82 50.99
CA LEU A 6 -28.04 31.46 49.63
C LEU A 6 -28.57 30.05 49.35
N VAL A 7 -29.65 29.99 48.58
CA VAL A 7 -30.28 28.75 48.11
C VAL A 7 -29.38 28.12 47.07
N PHE A 8 -28.68 27.04 47.44
CA PHE A 8 -28.00 26.19 46.46
C PHE A 8 -29.04 25.29 45.80
N SER A 9 -29.39 25.63 44.56
CA SER A 9 -30.27 24.82 43.71
C SER A 9 -29.59 23.49 43.38
N PHE A 10 -30.24 22.42 43.81
CA PHE A 10 -29.89 21.03 43.60
C PHE A 10 -30.26 20.63 42.16
N VAL A 11 -29.27 20.52 41.27
CA VAL A 11 -29.39 19.74 40.02
C VAL A 11 -28.13 18.90 39.89
N LEU A 12 -28.13 17.77 40.61
CA LEU A 12 -27.15 16.70 40.44
C LEU A 12 -27.57 15.94 39.17
N PHE A 13 -26.88 16.20 38.06
CA PHE A 13 -27.05 15.46 36.80
C PHE A 13 -26.64 13.99 37.02
N LEU A 14 -27.63 13.10 37.02
CA LEU A 14 -27.48 11.66 36.91
C LEU A 14 -27.11 11.31 35.46
N LEU A 15 -25.86 10.93 35.19
CA LEU A 15 -25.51 10.08 34.05
C LEU A 15 -24.42 9.07 34.45
N PRO A 16 -24.55 7.79 34.05
CA PRO A 16 -23.69 6.70 34.52
C PRO A 16 -22.29 6.73 33.89
N PRO A 17 -21.24 6.25 34.59
CA PRO A 17 -19.91 6.13 34.04
C PRO A 17 -19.72 4.77 33.38
N SER A 18 -19.84 4.69 32.06
CA SER A 18 -19.30 3.53 31.33
C SER A 18 -19.15 3.83 29.84
N ILE A 19 -18.19 4.70 29.52
CA ILE A 19 -17.53 4.64 28.22
C ILE A 19 -16.32 3.71 28.42
N LEU A 20 -16.54 2.40 28.26
CA LEU A 20 -15.47 1.47 27.93
C LEU A 20 -15.15 1.65 26.45
N VAL A 21 -14.35 2.66 26.11
CA VAL A 21 -13.63 2.64 24.83
C VAL A 21 -12.57 1.55 24.96
N HIS A 22 -12.87 0.36 24.45
CA HIS A 22 -11.82 -0.59 24.10
C HIS A 22 -11.07 0.00 22.91
N SER A 23 -10.00 0.76 23.15
CA SER A 23 -9.05 1.06 22.10
C SER A 23 -8.26 -0.21 21.82
N ASN A 24 -8.67 -0.98 20.83
CA ASN A 24 -7.74 -1.85 20.11
C ASN A 24 -6.77 -0.91 19.37
N ARG A 25 -5.74 -0.42 20.08
CA ARG A 25 -4.57 0.12 19.42
C ARG A 25 -3.91 -1.05 18.71
N ALA A 26 -4.21 -1.19 17.42
CA ALA A 26 -3.29 -1.82 16.52
C ALA A 26 -1.92 -1.20 16.77
N ILE A 27 -0.89 -2.03 16.84
CA ILE A 27 0.49 -1.56 16.84
C ILE A 27 0.62 -0.72 15.58
N ASP A 28 0.83 0.59 15.74
CA ASP A 28 1.09 1.50 14.63
C ASP A 28 2.39 1.03 13.96
N GLU A 29 2.25 0.20 12.91
CA GLU A 29 3.25 0.12 11.85
C GLU A 29 3.61 1.55 11.46
N PRO A 30 4.91 1.91 11.32
CA PRO A 30 5.28 3.25 10.94
C PRO A 30 4.52 3.58 9.65
N ALA A 31 3.72 4.64 9.66
CA ALA A 31 2.91 5.04 8.53
C ALA A 31 3.82 5.20 7.31
N GLN A 32 3.89 4.16 6.47
CA GLN A 32 4.52 4.24 5.17
C GLN A 32 3.74 5.33 4.45
N ASN A 33 4.37 6.48 4.23
CA ASN A 33 3.74 7.61 3.57
C ASN A 33 3.82 7.33 2.07
N TYR A 34 2.89 6.53 1.56
CA TYR A 34 2.75 6.32 0.13
C TYR A 34 1.89 7.43 -0.46
N TYR A 35 2.21 7.81 -1.68
CA TYR A 35 1.47 8.85 -2.37
C TYR A 35 0.06 8.36 -2.72
N GLN A 36 -0.95 9.09 -2.24
CA GLN A 36 -2.35 8.85 -2.53
C GLN A 36 -3.04 10.15 -2.96
N PRO A 37 -3.54 10.24 -4.19
CA PRO A 37 -4.37 11.36 -4.63
C PRO A 37 -5.77 11.29 -4.01
N GLU A 38 -6.51 12.39 -4.07
CA GLU A 38 -7.91 12.45 -3.63
C GLU A 38 -8.80 11.56 -4.51
N GLU A 39 -9.76 10.85 -3.89
CA GLU A 39 -10.68 9.95 -4.59
C GLU A 39 -11.48 10.70 -5.67
N LYS A 40 -11.61 10.11 -6.86
CA LYS A 40 -12.26 10.66 -8.06
C LYS A 40 -11.64 11.95 -8.58
N SER A 41 -10.44 12.30 -8.12
CA SER A 41 -9.71 13.45 -8.65
C SER A 41 -9.15 13.16 -10.04
N LYS A 42 -8.85 14.23 -10.78
CA LYS A 42 -8.12 14.11 -12.05
C LYS A 42 -6.72 13.52 -11.86
N GLU A 43 -6.12 13.74 -10.68
CA GLU A 43 -4.80 13.23 -10.33
C GLU A 43 -4.84 11.72 -10.11
N GLU A 44 -5.87 11.20 -9.43
CA GLU A 44 -6.13 9.75 -9.32
C GLU A 44 -6.31 9.12 -10.70
N LEU A 45 -7.13 9.71 -11.57
CA LEU A 45 -7.30 9.22 -12.95
C LEU A 45 -5.97 9.19 -13.73
N MET A 46 -5.12 10.21 -13.56
CA MET A 46 -3.79 10.24 -14.20
C MET A 46 -2.85 9.20 -13.61
N MET A 47 -2.92 8.94 -12.30
CA MET A 47 -2.16 7.89 -11.62
C MET A 47 -2.60 6.50 -12.09
N ASP A 48 -3.91 6.26 -12.22
CA ASP A 48 -4.46 5.00 -12.74
C ASP A 48 -3.99 4.74 -14.17
N LEU A 49 -4.00 5.77 -15.03
CA LEU A 49 -3.46 5.70 -16.38
C LEU A 49 -1.95 5.36 -16.36
N PHE A 50 -1.19 6.04 -15.49
CA PHE A 50 0.24 5.80 -15.34
C PHE A 50 0.54 4.35 -14.91
N LEU A 51 -0.13 3.86 -13.87
CA LEU A 51 0.05 2.49 -13.37
C LEU A 51 -0.37 1.47 -14.43
N SER A 52 -1.48 1.71 -15.14
CA SER A 52 -1.93 0.86 -16.25
C SER A 52 -0.89 0.72 -17.36
N LEU A 53 -0.20 1.82 -17.71
CA LEU A 53 0.87 1.80 -18.71
C LEU A 53 2.17 1.15 -18.19
N LEU A 54 2.41 1.21 -16.87
CA LEU A 54 3.58 0.61 -16.24
C LEU A 54 3.40 -0.91 -16.01
N SER A 55 2.17 -1.40 -15.86
CA SER A 55 1.83 -2.79 -15.53
C SER A 55 2.60 -3.84 -16.33
N PRO A 56 2.76 -3.76 -17.67
CA PRO A 56 3.49 -4.79 -18.40
C PRO A 56 4.95 -4.97 -17.94
N ASN A 57 5.59 -3.90 -17.46
CA ASN A 57 6.96 -3.97 -16.93
C ASN A 57 6.99 -4.54 -15.50
N ILE A 58 5.96 -4.26 -14.71
CA ILE A 58 5.78 -4.82 -13.36
C ILE A 58 5.54 -6.33 -13.48
N ASP A 59 4.60 -6.75 -14.32
CA ASP A 59 4.28 -8.16 -14.56
C ASP A 59 5.51 -8.92 -15.04
N LYS A 60 6.30 -8.34 -15.95
CA LYS A 60 7.56 -8.94 -16.40
C LYS A 60 8.55 -9.09 -15.25
N ALA A 61 8.72 -8.08 -14.41
CA ALA A 61 9.64 -8.13 -13.27
C ALA A 61 9.22 -9.19 -12.25
N ILE A 62 7.93 -9.24 -11.90
CA ILE A 62 7.35 -10.21 -10.98
C ILE A 62 7.44 -11.63 -11.55
N THR A 63 7.07 -11.83 -12.81
CA THR A 63 7.18 -13.13 -13.49
C THR A 63 8.61 -13.66 -13.44
N ASN A 64 9.59 -12.81 -13.77
CA ASN A 64 11.00 -13.20 -13.75
C ASN A 64 11.51 -13.54 -12.34
N TYR A 65 11.05 -12.83 -11.31
CA TYR A 65 11.49 -13.10 -9.94
C TYR A 65 10.89 -14.40 -9.39
N TYR A 66 9.57 -14.59 -9.56
CA TYR A 66 8.88 -15.75 -9.03
C TYR A 66 8.98 -16.99 -9.92
N SER A 67 9.52 -16.89 -11.14
CA SER A 67 9.66 -18.06 -12.02
C SER A 67 10.55 -19.14 -11.43
N ASP A 68 11.46 -18.82 -10.51
CA ASP A 68 12.36 -19.82 -9.91
C ASP A 68 11.72 -20.56 -8.73
N SER A 69 10.69 -19.98 -8.10
CA SER A 69 10.07 -20.49 -6.88
C SER A 69 8.64 -20.98 -7.08
N LEU A 70 7.91 -20.48 -8.08
CA LEU A 70 6.51 -20.80 -8.33
C LEU A 70 6.30 -21.36 -9.76
N LEU A 71 5.40 -22.33 -9.87
CA LEU A 71 4.94 -22.92 -11.14
C LEU A 71 3.95 -22.01 -11.87
N ILE A 72 3.26 -21.14 -11.13
CA ILE A 72 2.30 -20.18 -11.65
C ILE A 72 2.84 -18.78 -11.39
N SER A 73 2.87 -17.95 -12.42
CA SER A 73 3.29 -16.56 -12.26
C SER A 73 2.24 -15.78 -11.47
N PRO A 74 2.63 -15.07 -10.39
CA PRO A 74 1.77 -14.13 -9.71
C PRO A 74 1.40 -12.94 -10.61
N MET A 75 0.26 -12.31 -10.30
CA MET A 75 -0.24 -11.08 -10.93
C MET A 75 -0.19 -9.93 -9.93
N VAL A 76 -0.01 -8.70 -10.41
CA VAL A 76 -0.17 -7.49 -9.60
C VAL A 76 -1.36 -6.68 -10.11
N TYR A 77 -2.26 -6.30 -9.20
CA TYR A 77 -3.37 -5.42 -9.56
C TYR A 77 -2.97 -3.94 -9.40
N PRO A 78 -3.21 -3.08 -10.41
CA PRO A 78 -2.80 -1.67 -10.35
C PRO A 78 -3.31 -0.91 -9.12
N TYR A 79 -4.56 -1.15 -8.71
CA TYR A 79 -5.17 -0.50 -7.55
C TYR A 79 -4.56 -0.91 -6.19
N GLN A 80 -3.70 -1.94 -6.15
CA GLN A 80 -2.98 -2.36 -4.95
C GLN A 80 -1.55 -1.82 -4.90
N ILE A 81 -1.08 -1.18 -5.98
CA ILE A 81 0.28 -0.64 -6.06
C ILE A 81 0.37 0.63 -5.22
N LYS A 82 1.41 0.72 -4.41
CA LYS A 82 1.73 1.95 -3.67
C LYS A 82 2.93 2.62 -4.30
N ILE A 83 2.82 3.90 -4.63
CA ILE A 83 3.96 4.71 -5.08
C ILE A 83 4.69 5.21 -3.83
N LEU A 84 5.91 4.73 -3.63
CA LEU A 84 6.76 5.12 -2.50
C LEU A 84 7.57 6.38 -2.81
N ASN A 85 8.03 6.52 -4.05
CA ASN A 85 8.75 7.70 -4.52
C ASN A 85 8.54 7.90 -6.02
N MET A 86 8.48 9.16 -6.44
CA MET A 86 8.47 9.55 -7.85
C MET A 86 9.18 10.89 -7.99
N GLU A 87 10.27 10.90 -8.75
CA GLU A 87 11.06 12.12 -8.95
C GLU A 87 11.56 12.26 -10.39
N ARG A 88 11.81 13.51 -10.79
CA ARG A 88 12.55 13.82 -12.02
C ARG A 88 14.04 13.87 -11.70
N THR A 89 14.83 13.00 -12.34
CA THR A 89 16.27 12.92 -12.06
C THR A 89 17.10 13.92 -12.87
N ASN A 90 16.51 14.56 -13.87
CA ASN A 90 17.18 15.53 -14.75
C ASN A 90 16.59 16.95 -14.69
N GLY A 91 15.96 17.32 -13.57
CA GLY A 91 15.52 18.69 -13.29
C GLY A 91 14.15 19.08 -13.85
N TYR A 92 13.79 20.35 -13.69
CA TYR A 92 12.46 20.86 -14.00
C TYR A 92 12.11 20.70 -15.49
N ARG A 93 10.93 20.12 -15.75
CA ARG A 93 10.45 19.67 -17.08
C ARG A 93 11.35 18.68 -17.83
N GLY A 94 12.30 18.02 -17.15
CA GLY A 94 13.01 16.86 -17.70
C GLY A 94 12.14 15.61 -17.68
N TYR A 95 12.26 14.74 -18.69
CA TYR A 95 11.41 13.53 -18.84
C TYR A 95 12.13 12.24 -18.45
N ILE A 96 13.10 12.31 -17.53
CA ILE A 96 13.74 11.14 -16.95
C ILE A 96 13.26 11.03 -15.51
N PHE A 97 12.58 9.93 -15.21
CA PHE A 97 11.96 9.70 -13.91
C PHE A 97 12.57 8.49 -13.22
N SER A 98 12.73 8.60 -11.90
CA SER A 98 12.93 7.45 -11.02
C SER A 98 11.62 7.22 -10.25
N VAL A 99 11.09 6.00 -10.34
CA VAL A 99 9.83 5.63 -9.69
C VAL A 99 10.05 4.37 -8.86
N THR A 100 9.80 4.46 -7.56
CA THR A 100 9.83 3.31 -6.64
C THR A 100 8.42 2.98 -6.21
N ILE A 101 8.01 1.74 -6.42
CA ILE A 101 6.70 1.21 -6.05
C ILE A 101 6.83 0.02 -5.10
N GLU A 102 5.82 -0.16 -4.26
CA GLU A 102 5.57 -1.39 -3.52
C GLU A 102 4.40 -2.13 -4.15
N VAL A 103 4.54 -3.44 -4.30
CA VAL A 103 3.50 -4.31 -4.87
C VAL A 103 3.29 -5.52 -3.97
N THR A 104 2.09 -6.09 -4.05
CA THR A 104 1.74 -7.36 -3.41
C THR A 104 1.24 -8.30 -4.50
N PRO A 105 2.11 -9.15 -5.07
CA PRO A 105 1.70 -10.09 -6.10
C PRO A 105 0.78 -11.16 -5.50
N VAL A 106 -0.19 -11.59 -6.30
CA VAL A 106 -1.20 -12.56 -5.89
C VAL A 106 -1.36 -13.69 -6.91
N VAL A 107 -1.84 -14.83 -6.44
CA VAL A 107 -2.27 -15.96 -7.26
C VAL A 107 -3.73 -16.29 -7.00
N GLY A 108 -4.42 -16.86 -7.99
CA GLY A 108 -5.80 -17.31 -7.83
C GLY A 108 -6.76 -16.20 -7.38
N PRO A 109 -7.69 -16.48 -6.45
CA PRO A 109 -8.66 -15.50 -5.94
C PRO A 109 -8.02 -14.50 -4.96
N HIS A 110 -7.00 -13.77 -5.42
CA HIS A 110 -6.28 -12.73 -4.66
C HIS A 110 -5.50 -13.23 -3.44
N ILE A 111 -4.83 -14.38 -3.55
CA ILE A 111 -3.99 -14.92 -2.47
C ILE A 111 -2.60 -14.31 -2.59
N PRO A 112 -2.13 -13.52 -1.60
CA PRO A 112 -0.84 -12.86 -1.68
C PRO A 112 0.29 -13.88 -1.54
N VAL A 113 1.35 -13.69 -2.32
CA VAL A 113 2.54 -14.57 -2.30
C VAL A 113 3.79 -13.87 -1.78
N GLY A 114 3.81 -12.54 -1.84
CA GLY A 114 4.87 -11.75 -1.25
C GLY A 114 4.59 -10.26 -1.30
N LYS A 115 5.55 -9.49 -0.81
CA LYS A 115 5.64 -8.04 -0.87
C LYS A 115 6.97 -7.68 -1.48
N ASP A 116 6.95 -6.86 -2.51
CA ASP A 116 8.13 -6.52 -3.30
C ASP A 116 8.20 -5.01 -3.52
N GLN A 117 9.41 -4.48 -3.60
CA GLN A 117 9.70 -3.11 -4.00
C GLN A 117 10.44 -3.12 -5.33
N LEU A 118 9.96 -2.32 -6.28
CA LEU A 118 10.51 -2.21 -7.61
C LEU A 118 10.88 -0.76 -7.88
N THR A 119 12.09 -0.51 -8.36
CA THR A 119 12.50 0.80 -8.83
C THR A 119 12.68 0.78 -10.35
N PHE A 120 12.02 1.70 -11.03
CA PHE A 120 12.09 1.88 -12.47
C PHE A 120 12.72 3.23 -12.82
N THR A 121 13.59 3.22 -13.83
CA THR A 121 13.91 4.42 -14.59
C THR A 121 13.01 4.50 -15.81
N ILE A 122 12.31 5.62 -15.97
CA ILE A 122 11.37 5.86 -17.07
C ILE A 122 11.86 7.05 -17.90
N THR A 123 12.00 6.83 -19.21
CA THR A 123 12.38 7.83 -20.22
C THR A 123 11.35 7.82 -21.35
N PRO A 124 11.31 8.81 -22.26
CA PRO A 124 10.38 8.80 -23.38
C PRO A 124 10.55 7.59 -24.31
N SER A 125 11.74 6.99 -24.35
CA SER A 125 12.07 5.86 -25.23
C SER A 125 12.00 4.49 -24.56
N ARG A 126 12.07 4.43 -23.22
CA ARG A 126 12.35 3.18 -22.50
C ARG A 126 11.92 3.26 -21.04
N ILE A 127 11.40 2.14 -20.55
CA ILE A 127 11.23 1.82 -19.13
C ILE A 127 12.24 0.73 -18.78
N SER A 128 12.95 0.85 -17.65
CA SER A 128 13.94 -0.12 -17.20
C SER A 128 13.83 -0.34 -15.70
N LEU A 129 13.74 -1.61 -15.30
CA LEU A 129 13.86 -2.01 -13.90
C LEU A 129 15.31 -1.82 -13.48
N THR A 130 15.56 -0.96 -12.50
CA THR A 130 16.89 -0.68 -11.98
C THR A 130 17.15 -1.35 -10.64
N ASP A 131 16.10 -1.66 -9.88
CA ASP A 131 16.20 -2.40 -8.63
C ASP A 131 14.95 -3.27 -8.38
N PHE A 132 15.17 -4.45 -7.82
CA PHE A 132 14.12 -5.35 -7.35
C PHE A 132 14.48 -5.83 -5.96
N LYS A 133 13.65 -5.49 -4.98
CA LYS A 133 13.86 -5.86 -3.58
C LYS A 133 12.66 -6.62 -3.06
N HIS A 134 12.84 -7.91 -2.80
CA HIS A 134 11.87 -8.70 -2.08
C HIS A 134 11.86 -8.32 -0.60
N ILE A 135 10.69 -8.07 -0.04
CA ILE A 135 10.50 -7.63 1.35
C ILE A 135 10.03 -8.77 2.22
N GLU A 136 9.04 -9.52 1.75
CA GLU A 136 8.32 -10.49 2.56
C GLU A 136 7.73 -11.60 1.69
N THR A 137 7.83 -12.85 2.12
CA THR A 137 7.12 -13.99 1.53
C THR A 137 5.88 -14.29 2.36
N TYR A 138 4.74 -14.50 1.71
CA TYR A 138 3.50 -14.88 2.38
C TYR A 138 3.21 -16.36 2.22
N ASP A 139 2.79 -16.99 3.32
CA ASP A 139 2.44 -18.41 3.32
C ASP A 139 1.19 -18.68 2.48
N LEU A 140 1.31 -19.62 1.55
CA LEU A 140 0.17 -20.09 0.77
C LEU A 140 -0.72 -21.00 1.63
N PRO A 141 -2.05 -20.92 1.47
CA PRO A 141 -2.94 -21.87 2.13
C PRO A 141 -2.68 -23.30 1.61
N PRO A 142 -3.00 -24.36 2.39
CA PRO A 142 -2.66 -25.74 2.04
C PRO A 142 -3.09 -26.18 0.64
N HIS A 143 -4.24 -25.70 0.16
CA HIS A 143 -4.78 -26.03 -1.16
C HIS A 143 -4.10 -25.28 -2.32
N TRP A 144 -3.16 -24.37 -2.05
CA TRP A 144 -2.31 -23.68 -3.04
C TRP A 144 -0.83 -24.06 -2.97
N GLN A 145 -0.40 -24.84 -1.98
CA GLN A 145 1.00 -25.27 -1.85
C GLN A 145 1.53 -26.04 -3.08
N TYR A 146 0.64 -26.59 -3.92
CA TYR A 146 1.00 -27.30 -5.14
C TYR A 146 1.74 -26.43 -6.17
N ILE A 147 1.64 -25.10 -6.09
CA ILE A 147 2.33 -24.20 -7.03
C ILE A 147 3.79 -23.96 -6.67
N ILE A 148 4.23 -24.32 -5.48
CA ILE A 148 5.62 -24.12 -5.05
C ILE A 148 6.51 -25.14 -5.77
N LYS A 149 7.57 -24.66 -6.41
CA LYS A 149 8.57 -25.53 -7.03
C LYS A 149 9.34 -26.27 -5.95
N LYS A 150 9.38 -27.61 -6.06
CA LYS A 150 10.26 -28.43 -5.24
C LYS A 150 11.69 -28.21 -5.73
N LYS A 151 12.58 -27.81 -4.83
CA LYS A 151 14.02 -27.74 -5.08
C LYS A 151 14.62 -29.14 -5.20
#